data_AF-A0A5K1CUZ3-F1
#
_entry.id   AF-A0A5K1CUZ3-F1
#
_cell.length_a   1.000
_cell.length_b   1.000
_cell.length_c   1.000
_cell.angle_alpha   90.00
_cell.angle_beta   90.00
_cell.angle_gamma   90.00
#
_symmetry.space_group_name_H-M   'P 1'
#
loop_
_entity.id
_entity.type
_entity.pdbx_description
1 polymer ?
#
loop_
_entity_poly.entity_id
_entity_poly.type
_entity_poly.pdbx_seq_one_letter_code
_entity_poly.pdbx_strand_id
1 'polypeptide(L)' 'VFVDEDDVGTYTIKAADDPRTLNKTLYLRQPENIMSQMEMVEIWENLIGKRLEKTSISEEEFLASKK' A
#
# COMPACT_ATOMS: atom_id res chain seq x y z
N VAL A 1 -1.98 2.33 -1.74
CA VAL A 1 -2.61 2.27 -0.40
C VAL A 1 -1.86 1.21 0.35
N PHE A 2 -1.28 1.57 1.48
CA PHE A 2 -0.52 0.66 2.32
C PHE A 2 -1.32 0.39 3.59
N VAL A 3 -1.35 -0.85 4.06
CA VAL A 3 -2.04 -1.23 5.27
C VAL A 3 -1.13 -2.20 6.00
N ASP A 4 -0.94 -1.96 7.28
CA ASP A 4 -0.19 -2.84 8.16
C ASP A 4 -0.95 -4.18 8.34
N GLU A 5 -0.23 -5.28 8.42
CA GLU A 5 -0.82 -6.63 8.50
C GLU A 5 -1.70 -6.82 9.75
N ASP A 6 -1.36 -6.22 10.89
CA ASP A 6 -2.16 -6.30 12.12
C ASP A 6 -3.47 -5.51 11.97
N ASP A 7 -3.43 -4.39 11.26
CA ASP A 7 -4.63 -3.63 10.88
C ASP A 7 -5.52 -4.45 9.94
N VAL A 8 -4.93 -5.12 8.94
CA VAL A 8 -5.69 -6.01 8.04
C VAL A 8 -6.44 -7.06 8.86
N GLY A 9 -5.75 -7.77 9.76
CA GLY A 9 -6.37 -8.77 10.64
C GLY A 9 -7.48 -8.17 11.51
N THR A 10 -7.21 -7.03 12.14
CA THR A 10 -8.16 -6.31 12.99
C THR A 10 -9.44 -5.95 12.24
N TYR A 11 -9.33 -5.36 11.05
CA TYR A 11 -10.49 -4.97 10.25
C TYR A 11 -11.21 -6.18 9.64
N THR A 12 -10.50 -7.27 9.34
CA THR A 12 -11.13 -8.53 8.91
C THR A 12 -12.02 -9.11 10.01
N ILE A 13 -11.54 -9.21 11.26
CA ILE A 13 -12.36 -9.71 12.38
C ILE A 13 -13.56 -8.79 12.64
N LYS A 14 -13.35 -7.47 12.64
CA LYS A 14 -14.45 -6.50 12.79
C LYS A 14 -15.50 -6.64 11.68
N ALA A 15 -15.07 -6.90 10.45
CA ALA A 15 -15.97 -7.06 9.31
C ALA A 15 -16.70 -8.40 9.30
N ALA A 16 -16.19 -9.44 9.96
CA ALA A 16 -16.80 -10.77 9.96
C ALA A 16 -18.18 -10.80 10.66
N ASP A 17 -18.32 -10.06 11.77
CA ASP A 17 -19.54 -10.04 12.60
C ASP A 17 -20.43 -8.81 12.34
N ASP A 18 -20.03 -7.89 11.47
CA ASP A 18 -20.78 -6.67 11.18
C ASP A 18 -21.88 -6.94 10.12
N PRO A 19 -23.18 -6.81 10.44
CA PRO A 19 -24.24 -7.04 9.46
C PRO A 19 -24.17 -6.10 8.24
N ARG A 20 -23.46 -4.95 8.34
CA ARG A 20 -23.29 -3.99 7.24
C ARG A 20 -22.39 -4.52 6.12
N THR A 21 -21.55 -5.52 6.39
CA THR A 21 -20.58 -6.09 5.44
C THR A 21 -21.09 -7.38 4.78
N LEU A 22 -22.27 -7.89 5.20
CA LEU A 22 -22.86 -9.10 4.64
C LEU A 22 -23.06 -8.98 3.12
N ASN A 23 -22.47 -9.91 2.36
CA ASN A 23 -22.49 -9.92 0.89
C ASN A 23 -21.94 -8.61 0.25
N LYS A 24 -20.94 -7.99 0.89
CA LYS A 24 -20.25 -6.79 0.40
C LYS A 24 -18.74 -7.00 0.31
N THR A 25 -18.12 -6.26 -0.60
CA THR A 25 -16.66 -6.10 -0.64
C THR A 25 -16.26 -4.89 0.18
N LEU A 26 -15.48 -5.10 1.24
CA LEU A 26 -14.92 -4.02 2.05
C LEU A 26 -13.53 -3.63 1.50
N TYR A 27 -13.33 -2.33 1.26
CA TYR A 27 -12.04 -1.80 0.84
C TYR A 27 -11.35 -1.08 2.00
N LEU A 28 -10.14 -1.51 2.36
CA LEU A 28 -9.30 -0.83 3.34
C LEU A 28 -8.51 0.28 2.65
N ARG A 29 -9.00 1.51 2.76
CA ARG A 29 -8.43 2.70 2.10
C ARG A 29 -8.32 3.86 3.08
N GLN A 30 -7.50 3.67 4.11
CA GLN A 30 -7.20 4.71 5.09
C GLN A 30 -6.60 5.93 4.36
N PRO A 31 -7.17 7.15 4.50
CA PRO A 31 -6.74 8.32 3.74
C PRO A 31 -5.26 8.67 3.88
N GLU A 32 -4.69 8.50 5.08
CA GLU A 32 -3.29 8.81 5.38
C GLU A 32 -2.30 7.85 4.70
N ASN A 33 -2.75 6.64 4.36
CA ASN A 33 -1.91 5.64 3.70
C ASN A 33 -2.14 5.55 2.19
N ILE A 34 -2.90 6.50 1.62
CA ILE A 34 -3.03 6.65 0.16
C ILE A 34 -1.85 7.48 -0.32
N MET A 35 -0.78 6.79 -0.71
CA MET A 35 0.42 7.43 -1.20
C MET A 35 1.02 6.70 -2.41
N SER A 36 1.81 7.44 -3.18
CA SER A 36 2.64 6.96 -4.28
C SER A 36 3.92 6.30 -3.77
N GLN A 37 4.60 5.56 -4.65
CA GLN A 37 5.90 4.97 -4.33
C GLN A 37 6.95 6.05 -4.02
N MET A 38 6.91 7.21 -4.69
CA MET A 38 7.90 8.27 -4.50
C MET A 38 7.75 8.94 -3.13
N GLU A 39 6.52 9.20 -2.69
CA GLU A 39 6.25 9.71 -1.33
C GLU A 39 6.72 8.72 -0.26
N MET A 40 6.57 7.41 -0.51
CA MET A 40 7.06 6.38 0.41
C MET A 40 8.59 6.38 0.51
N VAL A 41 9.27 6.50 -0.64
CA VAL A 41 10.73 6.64 -0.67
C VAL A 41 11.17 7.91 0.05
N GLU A 42 10.46 9.03 -0.10
CA GLU A 42 10.77 10.28 0.60
C GLU A 42 10.64 10.14 2.13
N ILE A 43 9.58 9.50 2.63
CA ILE A 43 9.46 9.18 4.06
C ILE A 43 10.67 8.36 4.52
N TRP A 44 11.06 7.35 3.74
CA TRP A 44 12.20 6.51 4.08
C TRP A 44 13.52 7.29 4.08
N GLU A 45 13.78 8.12 3.07
CA GLU A 45 14.96 9.00 2.99
C GLU A 45 15.06 9.94 4.21
N ASN A 46 13.92 10.48 4.64
CA ASN A 46 13.84 11.33 5.83
C ASN A 46 14.15 10.56 7.11
N LEU A 47 13.68 9.30 7.23
CA LEU A 47 13.96 8.44 8.38
C LEU A 47 15.44 8.03 8.47
N ILE A 48 16.08 7.72 7.33
CA ILE A 48 17.48 7.29 7.31
C ILE A 48 18.48 8.46 7.21
N GLY A 49 17.99 9.68 6.95
CA GLY A 49 18.81 10.89 6.80
C GLY A 49 19.73 10.87 5.57
N LYS A 50 19.38 10.10 4.54
CA LYS A 50 20.20 9.91 3.32
C LYS A 50 19.34 9.96 2.08
N ARG A 51 19.90 10.50 1.00
CA ARG A 51 19.29 10.39 -0.33
C ARG A 51 19.71 9.09 -1.00
N LEU A 52 18.74 8.42 -1.60
CA LEU A 52 18.88 7.21 -2.39
C LEU A 52 19.00 7.58 -3.86
N GLU A 53 19.80 6.81 -4.59
CA GLU A 53 19.81 6.83 -6.05
C GLU A 53 18.53 6.17 -6.55
N LYS A 54 17.81 6.88 -7.44
CA LYS A 54 16.49 6.45 -7.94
C LYS A 54 16.62 6.12 -9.41
N THR A 55 16.20 4.92 -9.81
CA THR A 55 16.09 4.50 -11.20
C THR A 55 14.64 4.25 -11.54
N SER A 56 14.20 4.68 -12.72
CA SER A 56 12.87 4.41 -13.24
C SER A 56 12.91 3.24 -14.22
N ILE A 57 11.84 2.47 -14.26
CA ILE A 57 11.62 1.40 -15.25
C ILE A 57 10.36 1.79 -16.02
N SER A 58 10.41 1.73 -17.35
CA SER A 58 9.22 2.01 -18.17
C SER A 58 8.21 0.86 -18.09
N GLU A 59 6.95 1.11 -18.49
CA GLU A 59 5.95 0.06 -18.54
C GLU A 59 6.38 -1.07 -19.51
N GLU A 60 6.92 -0.70 -20.67
CA GLU A 60 7.39 -1.64 -21.69
C GLU A 60 8.55 -2.50 -21.18
N GLU A 61 9.54 -1.89 -20.51
CA GLU A 61 10.66 -2.60 -19.89
C GLU A 61 10.18 -3.57 -18.81
N PHE A 62 9.26 -3.12 -17.95
CA PHE A 62 8.67 -3.96 -16.91
C PHE A 62 7.92 -5.15 -17.51
N LEU A 63 7.09 -4.93 -18.54
CA LEU A 63 6.33 -5.99 -19.20
C LEU A 63 7.24 -6.98 -19.94
N ALA A 64 8.30 -6.51 -20.59
CA ALA A 64 9.28 -7.36 -21.25
C ALA A 64 10.00 -8.30 -20.27
N SER A 65 10.18 -7.88 -19.01
CA SER A 65 10.81 -8.70 -17.95
C SER A 65 9.94 -9.84 -17.41
N LYS A 66 8.64 -9.87 -17.73
CA LYS A 66 7.67 -10.85 -17.22
C LYS A 66 7.45 -12.06 -18.12
N LYS A 67 8.36 -12.31 -19.06
CA LYS A 67 8.31 -13.44 -19.99
C LYS A 67 8.79 -14.75 -19.36
#